data_AF-A0A346YMB8-F1
#
_entry.id   AF-A0A346YMB8-F1
#
_cell.length_a   1.000
_cell.length_b   1.000
_cell.length_c   1.000
_cell.angle_alpha   90.00
_cell.angle_beta   90.00
_cell.angle_gamma   90.00
#
_symmetry.space_group_name_H-M   'P 1'
#
loop_
_entity.id
_entity.type
_entity.pdbx_description
1 polymer ?
#
loop_
_entity_poly.entity_id
_entity_poly.type
_entity_poly.pdbx_seq_one_letter_code
_entity_poly.pdbx_strand_id
1 'polypeptide(L)'
;MSASRFSFPACVIAGANRISTDEILLLRKYTFPDGVRTLEDARTLLALAHCCPEASPEWEVFFIESLTRFLVQETPPRGAISEAGARWLMRNISDDGVVTSVLELELLLHVMEVSAEVPDSLSAFALDQMRHAIVSRTGGYAVSRPDSRGVCIHDLHYLWRVLRGALVRGRLMLSSREGAILKAIDRAAPTSEHHPAWREMMVLVVTLDRPADDLRSDDGWRWIICRLWTMTSLPERRWLQSH
;
A
#
# COMPACT_ATOMS: atom_id res chain seq x y z
N MET A 1 -23.77 -6.02 -10.11
CA MET A 1 -22.63 -5.30 -10.70
C MET A 1 -23.17 -4.14 -11.52
N SER A 2 -23.20 -2.94 -10.95
CA SER A 2 -23.60 -1.75 -11.70
C SER A 2 -22.57 -1.54 -12.81
N ALA A 3 -22.97 -1.62 -14.07
CA ALA A 3 -22.07 -1.38 -15.19
C ALA A 3 -21.53 0.05 -15.10
N SER A 4 -20.25 0.19 -14.73
CA SER A 4 -19.57 1.48 -14.74
C SER A 4 -19.66 2.07 -16.14
N ARG A 5 -20.37 3.19 -16.29
CA ARG A 5 -20.46 3.91 -17.56
C ARG A 5 -19.21 4.76 -17.72
N PHE A 6 -18.22 4.23 -18.41
CA PHE A 6 -17.02 4.98 -18.76
C PHE A 6 -17.32 6.04 -19.84
N SER A 7 -16.71 7.22 -19.71
CA SER A 7 -16.66 8.21 -20.78
C SER A 7 -15.66 7.80 -21.87
N PHE A 8 -15.73 8.41 -23.04
CA PHE A 8 -14.68 8.26 -24.05
C PHE A 8 -13.42 9.03 -23.60
N PRO A 9 -12.20 8.47 -23.70
CA PRO A 9 -11.80 7.19 -24.30
C PRO A 9 -11.77 6.00 -23.33
N ALA A 10 -12.07 6.19 -22.04
CA ALA A 10 -12.02 5.13 -21.03
C ALA A 10 -12.91 3.92 -21.37
N CYS A 11 -14.05 4.11 -22.05
CA CYS A 11 -14.91 3.02 -22.50
C CYS A 11 -14.24 2.12 -23.57
N VAL A 12 -13.44 2.71 -24.46
CA VAL A 12 -12.71 1.96 -25.50
C VAL A 12 -11.58 1.17 -24.86
N ILE A 13 -10.86 1.78 -23.93
CA ILE A 13 -9.75 1.15 -23.20
C ILE A 13 -10.26 -0.03 -22.37
N ALA A 14 -11.35 0.17 -21.60
CA ALA A 14 -11.98 -0.90 -20.84
C ALA A 14 -12.44 -2.06 -21.74
N GLY A 15 -12.91 -1.78 -22.95
CA GLY A 15 -13.29 -2.80 -23.93
C GLY A 15 -12.11 -3.53 -24.58
N ALA A 16 -10.92 -2.91 -24.61
CA ALA A 16 -9.71 -3.51 -25.17
C ALA A 16 -8.99 -4.47 -24.21
N ASN A 17 -9.37 -4.46 -22.91
CA ASN A 17 -8.81 -5.31 -21.84
C ASN A 17 -7.29 -5.18 -21.65
N ARG A 18 -6.66 -4.14 -22.22
CA ARG A 18 -5.23 -3.88 -22.18
C ARG A 18 -4.94 -2.39 -22.02
N ILE A 19 -3.85 -2.05 -21.33
CA ILE A 19 -3.42 -0.65 -21.17
C ILE A 19 -1.92 -0.53 -21.47
N SER A 20 -1.59 0.10 -22.61
CA SER A 20 -0.23 0.47 -22.99
C SER A 20 0.03 1.96 -22.73
N THR A 21 1.26 2.40 -22.99
CA THR A 21 1.68 3.80 -22.87
C THR A 21 0.80 4.76 -23.68
N ASP A 22 0.32 4.35 -24.85
CA ASP A 22 -0.55 5.19 -25.69
C ASP A 22 -1.92 5.40 -25.05
N GLU A 23 -2.52 4.35 -24.46
CA GLU A 23 -3.77 4.47 -23.69
C GLU A 23 -3.58 5.36 -22.45
N ILE A 24 -2.42 5.32 -21.78
CA ILE A 24 -2.11 6.22 -20.67
C ILE A 24 -2.11 7.68 -21.13
N LEU A 25 -1.53 7.98 -22.30
CA LEU A 25 -1.54 9.34 -22.87
C LEU A 25 -2.97 9.80 -23.19
N LEU A 26 -3.81 8.91 -23.73
CA LEU A 26 -5.22 9.20 -23.99
C LEU A 26 -5.99 9.48 -22.69
N LEU A 27 -5.77 8.68 -21.65
CA LEU A 27 -6.37 8.91 -20.33
C LEU A 27 -5.94 10.25 -19.75
N ARG A 28 -4.64 10.58 -19.76
CA ARG A 28 -4.14 11.87 -19.29
C ARG A 28 -4.68 13.05 -20.08
N LYS A 29 -4.90 12.90 -21.39
CA LYS A 29 -5.36 13.99 -22.24
C LYS A 29 -6.87 14.24 -22.15
N TYR A 30 -7.67 13.18 -22.06
CA TYR A 30 -9.11 13.28 -22.23
C TYR A 30 -9.92 12.87 -21.00
N THR A 31 -9.44 11.90 -20.21
CA THR A 31 -10.16 11.42 -19.01
C THR A 31 -9.71 12.17 -17.76
N PHE A 32 -8.42 12.43 -17.62
CA PHE A 32 -7.78 13.05 -16.46
C PHE A 32 -6.90 14.25 -16.89
N PRO A 33 -7.45 15.25 -17.59
CA PRO A 33 -6.68 16.40 -18.08
C PRO A 33 -5.97 17.16 -16.94
N ASP A 34 -6.60 17.23 -15.77
CA ASP A 34 -6.06 17.87 -14.57
C ASP A 34 -5.45 16.86 -13.58
N GLY A 35 -5.34 15.59 -13.97
CA GLY A 35 -5.07 14.45 -13.10
C GLY A 35 -6.31 13.96 -12.35
N VAL A 36 -6.14 12.99 -11.46
CA VAL A 36 -7.20 12.47 -10.59
C VAL A 36 -7.44 13.48 -9.46
N ARG A 37 -8.57 14.21 -9.52
CA ARG A 37 -8.89 15.29 -8.56
C ARG A 37 -10.15 15.01 -7.77
N THR A 38 -11.03 14.17 -8.29
CA THR A 38 -12.33 13.87 -7.68
C THR A 38 -12.43 12.40 -7.29
N LEU A 39 -13.39 12.11 -6.41
CA LEU A 39 -13.72 10.74 -6.04
C LEU A 39 -14.16 9.90 -7.25
N GLU A 40 -14.80 10.55 -8.23
CA GLU A 40 -15.26 9.88 -9.45
C GLU A 40 -14.10 9.54 -10.38
N ASP A 41 -13.09 10.42 -10.47
CA ASP A 41 -11.86 10.12 -11.20
C ASP A 41 -11.15 8.90 -10.59
N ALA A 42 -11.06 8.87 -9.25
CA ALA A 42 -10.40 7.80 -8.52
C ALA A 42 -11.13 6.46 -8.70
N ARG A 43 -12.47 6.47 -8.66
CA ARG A 43 -13.30 5.29 -8.98
C ARG A 43 -13.13 4.83 -10.43
N THR A 44 -13.08 5.77 -11.36
CA THR A 44 -12.86 5.47 -12.78
C THR A 44 -11.52 4.78 -12.98
N LEU A 45 -10.47 5.27 -12.32
CA LEU A 45 -9.13 4.70 -12.40
C LEU A 45 -9.05 3.29 -11.79
N LEU A 46 -9.70 3.06 -10.64
CA LEU A 46 -9.85 1.72 -10.05
C LEU A 46 -10.61 0.76 -10.97
N ALA A 47 -11.74 1.21 -11.52
CA ALA A 47 -12.54 0.39 -12.43
C ALA A 47 -11.76 0.02 -13.71
N LEU A 48 -10.91 0.92 -14.24
CA LEU A 48 -10.01 0.59 -15.34
C LEU A 48 -8.99 -0.49 -14.96
N ALA A 49 -8.44 -0.44 -13.74
CA ALA A 49 -7.51 -1.46 -13.24
C ALA A 49 -8.20 -2.83 -13.13
N HIS A 50 -9.45 -2.89 -12.69
CA HIS A 50 -10.23 -4.14 -12.62
C HIS A 50 -10.64 -4.69 -13.98
N CYS A 51 -10.86 -3.82 -14.97
CA CYS A 51 -11.26 -4.20 -16.31
C CYS A 51 -10.08 -4.55 -17.24
N CYS A 52 -8.83 -4.30 -16.85
CA CYS A 52 -7.68 -4.48 -17.72
C CYS A 52 -6.56 -5.24 -17.00
N PRO A 53 -6.59 -6.59 -17.02
CA PRO A 53 -5.56 -7.43 -16.40
C PRO A 53 -4.23 -7.37 -17.15
N GLU A 54 -4.24 -7.07 -18.45
CA GLU A 54 -3.02 -6.93 -19.27
C GLU A 54 -2.56 -5.47 -19.28
N ALA A 55 -1.86 -5.06 -18.23
CA ALA A 55 -1.35 -3.72 -18.09
C ALA A 55 0.18 -3.66 -18.24
N SER A 56 0.66 -2.57 -18.84
CA SER A 56 2.09 -2.25 -18.91
C SER A 56 2.66 -1.83 -17.55
N PRO A 57 3.97 -1.98 -17.29
CA PRO A 57 4.60 -1.46 -16.06
C PRO A 57 4.39 0.05 -15.87
N GLU A 58 4.33 0.81 -16.95
CA GLU A 58 4.02 2.25 -16.95
C GLU A 58 2.62 2.54 -16.41
N TRP A 59 1.66 1.63 -16.63
CA TRP A 59 0.32 1.74 -16.06
C TRP A 59 0.35 1.58 -14.55
N GLU A 60 1.10 0.61 -14.01
CA GLU A 60 1.19 0.39 -12.57
C GLU A 60 1.69 1.65 -11.86
N VAL A 61 2.77 2.25 -12.40
CA VAL A 61 3.31 3.52 -11.90
C VAL A 61 2.28 4.63 -11.99
N PHE A 62 1.61 4.79 -13.14
CA PHE A 62 0.58 5.83 -13.31
C PHE A 62 -0.59 5.64 -12.34
N PHE A 63 -1.06 4.42 -12.16
CA PHE A 63 -2.16 4.05 -11.27
C PHE A 63 -1.82 4.38 -9.81
N ILE A 64 -0.68 3.89 -9.33
CA ILE A 64 -0.22 4.06 -7.94
C ILE A 64 0.00 5.54 -7.63
N GLU A 65 0.76 6.25 -8.48
CA GLU A 65 1.10 7.66 -8.25
C GLU A 65 -0.14 8.57 -8.32
N SER A 66 -1.06 8.30 -9.25
CA SER A 66 -2.26 9.14 -9.43
C SER A 66 -3.22 9.00 -8.25
N LEU A 67 -3.49 7.77 -7.79
CA LEU A 67 -4.35 7.55 -6.63
C LEU A 67 -3.71 8.02 -5.33
N THR A 68 -2.41 7.83 -5.18
CA THR A 68 -1.67 8.29 -3.99
C THR A 68 -1.67 9.80 -3.90
N ARG A 69 -1.41 10.49 -5.02
CA ARG A 69 -1.54 11.94 -5.08
C ARG A 69 -2.94 12.39 -4.67
N PHE A 70 -3.99 11.78 -5.21
CA PHE A 70 -5.36 12.14 -4.86
C PHE A 70 -5.63 11.97 -3.35
N LEU A 71 -5.30 10.80 -2.79
CA LEU A 71 -5.59 10.45 -1.38
C LEU A 71 -4.75 11.20 -0.35
N VAL A 72 -3.52 11.60 -0.70
CA VAL A 72 -2.59 12.22 0.24
C VAL A 72 -2.45 13.73 0.01
N GLN A 73 -2.47 14.21 -1.24
CA GLN A 73 -2.15 15.61 -1.57
C GLN A 73 -3.37 16.45 -1.92
N GLU A 74 -4.40 15.85 -2.51
CA GLU A 74 -5.58 16.57 -3.02
C GLU A 74 -6.75 16.58 -2.02
N THR A 75 -6.81 15.61 -1.11
CA THR A 75 -7.79 15.60 -0.01
C THR A 75 -7.20 16.16 1.29
N PRO A 76 -7.94 16.99 2.05
CA PRO A 76 -7.53 17.38 3.39
C PRO A 76 -7.44 16.17 4.35
N PRO A 77 -6.45 16.13 5.27
CA PRO A 77 -5.32 17.04 5.42
C PRO A 77 -4.24 16.83 4.34
N ARG A 78 -3.65 17.92 3.81
CA ARG A 78 -2.62 17.78 2.76
C ARG A 78 -1.35 17.14 3.34
N GLY A 79 -0.84 16.12 2.65
CA GLY A 79 0.35 15.37 3.03
C GLY A 79 0.07 14.19 3.97
N ALA A 80 -1.17 13.96 4.38
CA ALA A 80 -1.55 12.83 5.21
C ALA A 80 -2.89 12.23 4.77
N ILE A 81 -3.05 10.91 4.92
CA ILE A 81 -4.30 10.25 4.62
C ILE A 81 -5.28 10.42 5.80
N SER A 82 -6.45 10.98 5.53
CA SER A 82 -7.52 11.05 6.53
C SER A 82 -8.11 9.67 6.82
N GLU A 83 -8.71 9.50 7.99
CA GLU A 83 -9.48 8.31 8.36
C GLU A 83 -10.62 8.01 7.36
N ALA A 84 -11.25 9.05 6.79
CA ALA A 84 -12.26 8.90 5.74
C ALA A 84 -11.65 8.39 4.41
N GLY A 85 -10.48 8.92 4.03
CA GLY A 85 -9.72 8.49 2.86
C GLY A 85 -9.23 7.04 2.99
N ALA A 86 -8.67 6.69 4.15
CA ALA A 86 -8.27 5.32 4.48
C ALA A 86 -9.45 4.35 4.36
N ARG A 87 -10.60 4.70 4.95
CA ARG A 87 -11.81 3.86 4.88
C ARG A 87 -12.36 3.75 3.46
N TRP A 88 -12.24 4.81 2.65
CA TRP A 88 -12.58 4.72 1.24
C TRP A 88 -11.63 3.79 0.51
N LEU A 89 -10.32 3.94 0.66
CA LEU A 89 -9.32 3.09 0.01
C LEU A 89 -9.59 1.63 0.34
N MET A 90 -9.62 1.26 1.63
CA MET A 90 -9.85 -0.12 2.09
C MET A 90 -11.08 -0.77 1.46
N ARG A 91 -12.21 -0.04 1.37
CA ARG A 91 -13.45 -0.59 0.77
C ARG A 91 -13.39 -0.80 -0.73
N ASN A 92 -12.56 -0.06 -1.46
CA ASN A 92 -12.53 -0.15 -2.92
C ASN A 92 -11.46 -1.13 -3.44
N ILE A 93 -10.44 -1.43 -2.62
CA ILE A 93 -9.36 -2.35 -2.99
C ILE A 93 -9.47 -3.74 -2.36
N SER A 94 -10.51 -3.99 -1.57
CA SER A 94 -10.69 -5.27 -0.88
C SER A 94 -12.06 -5.85 -1.07
N ASP A 95 -12.11 -7.18 -1.08
CA ASP A 95 -13.33 -7.96 -0.98
C ASP A 95 -13.27 -8.78 0.32
N ASP A 96 -14.31 -8.66 1.14
CA ASP A 96 -14.38 -9.24 2.50
C ASP A 96 -13.12 -8.98 3.36
N GLY A 97 -12.55 -7.77 3.25
CA GLY A 97 -11.36 -7.36 3.99
C GLY A 97 -10.03 -7.89 3.45
N VAL A 98 -10.03 -8.61 2.33
CA VAL A 98 -8.81 -9.12 1.68
C VAL A 98 -8.55 -8.37 0.38
N VAL A 99 -7.36 -7.78 0.26
CA VAL A 99 -6.86 -7.21 -1.00
C VAL A 99 -6.37 -8.35 -1.87
N THR A 100 -7.03 -8.62 -2.98
CA THR A 100 -6.71 -9.75 -3.87
C THR A 100 -5.66 -9.40 -4.93
N SER A 101 -5.63 -8.15 -5.37
CA SER A 101 -4.71 -7.66 -6.39
C SER A 101 -3.34 -7.29 -5.80
N VAL A 102 -2.26 -7.73 -6.46
CA VAL A 102 -0.88 -7.32 -6.11
C VAL A 102 -0.68 -5.82 -6.36
N LEU A 103 -1.26 -5.29 -7.45
CA LEU A 103 -1.18 -3.86 -7.79
C LEU A 103 -1.85 -2.99 -6.72
N GLU A 104 -3.01 -3.41 -6.22
CA GLU A 104 -3.74 -2.65 -5.21
C GLU A 104 -3.11 -2.76 -3.82
N LEU A 105 -2.47 -3.90 -3.53
CA LEU A 105 -1.64 -4.03 -2.32
C LEU A 105 -0.45 -3.08 -2.38
N GLU A 106 0.20 -2.95 -3.53
CA GLU A 106 1.30 -1.99 -3.70
C GLU A 106 0.80 -0.54 -3.58
N LEU A 107 -0.38 -0.22 -4.13
CA LEU A 107 -1.04 1.07 -3.89
C LEU A 107 -1.25 1.32 -2.39
N LEU A 108 -1.77 0.35 -1.65
CA LEU A 108 -1.99 0.48 -0.20
C LEU A 108 -0.69 0.82 0.54
N LEU A 109 0.37 0.07 0.28
CA LEU A 109 1.67 0.29 0.92
C LEU A 109 2.28 1.63 0.52
N HIS A 110 2.22 1.99 -0.77
CA HIS A 110 2.78 3.23 -1.27
C HIS A 110 2.05 4.46 -0.69
N VAL A 111 0.72 4.41 -0.58
CA VAL A 111 -0.07 5.46 0.10
C VAL A 111 0.40 5.65 1.54
N MET A 112 0.63 4.56 2.28
CA MET A 112 1.14 4.63 3.64
C MET A 112 2.57 5.19 3.72
N GLU A 113 3.42 4.89 2.74
CA GLU A 113 4.81 5.35 2.69
C GLU A 113 4.95 6.84 2.34
N VAL A 114 4.05 7.36 1.51
CA VAL A 114 4.02 8.79 1.12
C VAL A 114 3.31 9.65 2.17
N SER A 115 2.39 9.07 2.92
CA SER A 115 1.61 9.76 3.94
C SER A 115 2.45 10.09 5.18
N ALA A 116 2.43 11.36 5.61
CA ALA A 116 3.14 11.79 6.82
C ALA A 116 2.55 11.16 8.10
N GLU A 117 1.22 11.00 8.12
CA GLU A 117 0.48 10.34 9.19
C GLU A 117 -0.41 9.25 8.60
N VAL A 118 -0.48 8.11 9.27
CA VAL A 118 -1.30 6.97 8.83
C VAL A 118 -2.23 6.58 9.97
N PRO A 119 -3.56 6.57 9.74
CA PRO A 119 -4.52 6.09 10.72
C PRO A 119 -4.25 4.63 11.10
N ASP A 120 -4.41 4.31 12.38
CA ASP A 120 -4.27 2.93 12.90
C ASP A 120 -5.17 1.92 12.20
N SER A 121 -6.31 2.39 11.69
CA SER A 121 -7.25 1.58 10.92
C SER A 121 -6.61 1.02 9.65
N LEU A 122 -5.79 1.83 8.95
CA LEU A 122 -5.14 1.46 7.70
C LEU A 122 -3.91 0.59 7.94
N SER A 123 -3.08 0.92 8.94
CA SER A 123 -1.92 0.09 9.28
C SER A 123 -2.35 -1.28 9.79
N ALA A 124 -3.38 -1.35 10.64
CA ALA A 124 -3.95 -2.62 11.08
C ALA A 124 -4.51 -3.42 9.89
N PHE A 125 -5.21 -2.77 8.96
CA PHE A 125 -5.72 -3.43 7.75
C PHE A 125 -4.60 -4.03 6.90
N ALA A 126 -3.49 -3.31 6.71
CA ALA A 126 -2.31 -3.80 6.00
C ALA A 126 -1.65 -4.99 6.73
N LEU A 127 -1.48 -4.91 8.05
CA LEU A 127 -1.02 -6.06 8.85
C LEU A 127 -1.93 -7.28 8.68
N ASP A 128 -3.24 -7.06 8.58
CA ASP A 128 -4.20 -8.14 8.41
C ASP A 128 -4.03 -8.86 7.06
N GLN A 129 -3.56 -8.18 6.01
CA GLN A 129 -3.22 -8.82 4.73
C GLN A 129 -2.07 -9.82 4.90
N MET A 130 -1.06 -9.49 5.70
CA MET A 130 0.00 -10.43 6.09
C MET A 130 -0.56 -11.61 6.90
N ARG A 131 -1.49 -11.36 7.82
CA ARG A 131 -2.18 -12.44 8.56
C ARG A 131 -2.94 -13.37 7.62
N HIS A 132 -3.71 -12.84 6.67
CA HIS A 132 -4.45 -13.63 5.68
C HIS A 132 -3.52 -14.49 4.83
N ALA A 133 -2.38 -13.95 4.38
CA ALA A 133 -1.41 -14.72 3.61
C ALA A 133 -0.78 -15.85 4.41
N ILE A 134 -0.47 -15.64 5.71
CA ILE A 134 0.18 -16.65 6.55
C ILE A 134 -0.81 -17.74 6.97
N VAL A 135 -1.99 -17.34 7.44
CA VAL A 135 -2.98 -18.26 8.04
C VAL A 135 -3.82 -18.95 6.96
N SER A 136 -4.28 -18.19 5.98
CA SER A 136 -5.27 -18.66 4.99
C SER A 136 -4.69 -18.85 3.59
N ARG A 137 -3.46 -18.38 3.33
CA ARG A 137 -2.82 -18.40 2.01
C ARG A 137 -3.66 -17.68 0.94
N THR A 138 -4.32 -16.59 1.33
CA THR A 138 -5.19 -15.78 0.47
C THR A 138 -4.71 -14.33 0.35
N GLY A 139 -5.17 -13.66 -0.72
CA GLY A 139 -4.89 -12.24 -0.99
C GLY A 139 -3.64 -12.02 -1.85
N GLY A 140 -3.49 -10.80 -2.35
CA GLY A 140 -2.39 -10.38 -3.23
C GLY A 140 -1.03 -10.55 -2.56
N TYR A 141 -0.94 -10.37 -1.23
CA TYR A 141 0.30 -10.60 -0.52
C TYR A 141 0.71 -12.09 -0.53
N ALA A 142 -0.27 -13.01 -0.47
CA ALA A 142 0.03 -14.44 -0.55
C ALA A 142 0.63 -14.85 -1.90
N VAL A 143 0.31 -14.13 -2.98
CA VAL A 143 0.83 -14.39 -4.33
C VAL A 143 2.33 -14.12 -4.43
N SER A 144 2.80 -13.03 -3.79
CA SER A 144 4.22 -12.64 -3.82
C SER A 144 5.04 -13.25 -2.67
N ARG A 145 4.38 -13.75 -1.62
CA ARG A 145 5.02 -14.32 -0.44
C ARG A 145 5.71 -15.67 -0.76
N PRO A 146 7.00 -15.83 -0.45
CA PRO A 146 7.68 -17.12 -0.55
C PRO A 146 7.04 -18.20 0.34
N ASP A 147 7.13 -19.46 -0.09
CA ASP A 147 6.64 -20.54 0.77
C ASP A 147 7.49 -20.65 2.05
N SER A 148 6.80 -20.63 3.18
CA SER A 148 7.41 -20.71 4.50
C SER A 148 6.35 -21.13 5.51
N ARG A 149 6.75 -21.91 6.52
CA ARG A 149 5.88 -22.42 7.58
C ARG A 149 5.51 -21.37 8.61
N GLY A 150 6.38 -20.39 8.85
CA GLY A 150 6.14 -19.26 9.76
C GLY A 150 6.50 -17.93 9.10
N VAL A 151 6.52 -16.86 9.88
CA VAL A 151 7.03 -15.54 9.47
C VAL A 151 8.49 -15.65 9.00
N CYS A 152 8.75 -15.24 7.76
CA CYS A 152 10.08 -15.22 7.16
C CYS A 152 10.63 -13.79 7.01
N ILE A 153 11.85 -13.65 6.49
CA ILE A 153 12.48 -12.32 6.31
C ILE A 153 11.69 -11.42 5.33
N HIS A 154 11.04 -12.02 4.33
CA HIS A 154 10.18 -11.29 3.40
C HIS A 154 8.99 -10.63 4.12
N ASP A 155 8.40 -11.35 5.07
CA ASP A 155 7.32 -10.82 5.90
C ASP A 155 7.76 -9.66 6.80
N LEU A 156 9.00 -9.72 7.30
CA LEU A 156 9.56 -8.60 8.05
C LEU A 156 9.73 -7.36 7.16
N HIS A 157 10.13 -7.52 5.90
CA HIS A 157 10.20 -6.39 4.97
C HIS A 157 8.83 -5.75 4.75
N TYR A 158 7.78 -6.56 4.54
CA TYR A 158 6.41 -6.08 4.45
C TYR A 158 5.98 -5.35 5.73
N LEU A 159 6.22 -5.97 6.89
CA LEU A 159 5.89 -5.42 8.20
C LEU A 159 6.52 -4.03 8.41
N TRP A 160 7.79 -3.85 8.04
CA TRP A 160 8.49 -2.58 8.24
C TRP A 160 8.05 -1.49 7.28
N ARG A 161 7.48 -1.82 6.11
CA ARG A 161 6.78 -0.84 5.27
C ARG A 161 5.52 -0.31 5.98
N VAL A 162 4.76 -1.22 6.62
CA VAL A 162 3.51 -0.92 7.32
C VAL A 162 3.73 -0.16 8.63
N LEU A 163 4.69 -0.57 9.45
CA LEU A 163 4.92 -0.05 10.81
C LEU A 163 5.96 1.07 10.88
N ARG A 164 6.36 1.67 9.75
CA ARG A 164 7.39 2.71 9.72
C ARG A 164 7.10 3.86 10.68
N GLY A 165 5.85 4.35 10.71
CA GLY A 165 5.41 5.42 11.61
C GLY A 165 5.22 5.01 13.07
N ALA A 166 5.19 3.71 13.37
CA ALA A 166 4.97 3.19 14.73
C ALA A 166 6.26 3.08 15.56
N LEU A 167 7.44 3.24 14.94
CA LEU A 167 8.72 3.17 15.64
C LEU A 167 9.07 4.52 16.26
N VAL A 168 8.88 4.66 17.58
CA VAL A 168 9.16 5.88 18.33
C VAL A 168 10.28 5.61 19.34
N ARG A 169 11.42 6.29 19.19
CA ARG A 169 12.60 6.17 20.07
C ARG A 169 13.04 4.72 20.32
N GLY A 170 13.02 3.89 19.26
CA GLY A 170 13.41 2.49 19.31
C GLY A 170 12.39 1.55 19.95
N ARG A 171 11.16 2.02 20.23
CA ARG A 171 10.05 1.19 20.70
C ARG A 171 8.93 1.18 19.66
N LEU A 172 8.35 0.01 19.43
CA LEU A 172 7.14 -0.14 18.62
C LEU A 172 5.92 0.26 19.46
N MET A 173 5.33 1.41 19.14
CA MET A 173 4.09 1.89 19.75
C MET A 173 2.93 1.42 18.90
N LEU A 174 2.30 0.33 19.33
CA LEU A 174 1.17 -0.28 18.63
C LEU A 174 -0.14 0.01 19.34
N SER A 175 -1.16 0.29 18.55
CA SER A 175 -2.55 0.23 18.98
C SER A 175 -2.94 -1.18 19.43
N SER A 176 -4.00 -1.31 20.23
CA SER A 176 -4.54 -2.61 20.63
C SER A 176 -4.92 -3.48 19.42
N ARG A 177 -5.36 -2.86 18.31
CA ARG A 177 -5.75 -3.57 17.08
C ARG A 177 -4.53 -4.15 16.36
N GLU A 178 -3.49 -3.35 16.11
CA GLU A 178 -2.25 -3.83 15.48
C GLU A 178 -1.60 -4.93 16.32
N GLY A 179 -1.53 -4.74 17.64
CA GLY A 179 -0.98 -5.74 18.56
C GLY A 179 -1.75 -7.06 18.58
N ALA A 180 -3.08 -7.02 18.46
CA ALA A 180 -3.89 -8.23 18.36
C ALA A 180 -3.61 -9.02 17.07
N ILE A 181 -3.41 -8.32 15.94
CA ILE A 181 -3.07 -8.94 14.65
C ILE A 181 -1.68 -9.57 14.71
N LEU A 182 -0.67 -8.88 15.24
CA LEU A 182 0.68 -9.45 15.39
C LEU A 182 0.68 -10.70 16.29
N LYS A 183 -0.07 -10.68 17.39
CA LYS A 183 -0.25 -11.85 18.26
C LYS A 183 -1.01 -12.99 17.58
N ALA A 184 -1.88 -12.71 16.62
CA ALA A 184 -2.54 -13.73 15.81
C ALA A 184 -1.57 -14.35 14.80
N ILE A 185 -0.74 -13.53 14.15
CA ILE A 185 0.32 -13.99 13.25
C ILE A 185 1.34 -14.85 14.00
N ASP A 186 1.77 -14.42 15.18
CA ASP A 186 2.75 -15.15 16.01
C ASP A 186 2.22 -16.52 16.47
N ARG A 187 0.90 -16.66 16.62
CA ARG A 187 0.26 -17.95 16.96
C ARG A 187 0.01 -18.84 15.74
N ALA A 188 0.22 -18.34 14.53
CA ALA A 188 -0.06 -19.09 13.30
C ALA A 188 0.95 -20.23 13.05
N ALA A 189 2.14 -20.17 13.68
CA ALA A 189 3.15 -21.21 13.59
C ALA A 189 3.88 -21.37 14.94
N PRO A 190 4.56 -22.51 15.17
CA PRO A 190 5.44 -22.65 16.32
C PRO A 190 6.56 -21.59 16.30
N THR A 191 6.94 -21.09 17.48
CA THR A 191 8.00 -20.07 17.62
C THR A 191 9.31 -20.45 16.91
N SER A 192 9.66 -21.75 16.86
CA SER A 192 10.86 -22.23 16.16
C SER A 192 10.84 -22.05 14.64
N GLU A 193 9.65 -21.95 14.04
CA GLU A 193 9.46 -21.74 12.59
C GLU A 193 9.50 -20.25 12.22
N HIS A 194 9.47 -19.34 13.19
CA HIS A 194 9.60 -17.91 12.95
C HIS A 194 11.06 -17.48 12.79
N HIS A 195 11.28 -16.54 11.86
CA HIS A 195 12.57 -15.90 11.69
C HIS A 195 13.08 -15.29 13.01
N PRO A 196 14.38 -15.39 13.35
CA PRO A 196 14.93 -14.87 14.60
C PRO A 196 14.53 -13.42 14.91
N ALA A 197 14.64 -12.53 13.93
CA ALA A 197 14.28 -11.11 14.09
C ALA A 197 12.78 -10.88 14.39
N TRP A 198 11.87 -11.76 13.95
CA TRP A 198 10.46 -11.69 14.35
C TRP A 198 10.31 -11.98 15.84
N ARG A 199 10.96 -13.05 16.33
CA ARG A 199 10.91 -13.44 17.74
C ARG A 199 11.45 -12.34 18.65
N GLU A 200 12.58 -11.75 18.28
CA GLU A 200 13.19 -10.63 19.02
C GLU A 200 12.26 -9.42 19.07
N MET A 201 11.67 -9.06 17.93
CA MET A 201 10.72 -7.95 17.84
C MET A 201 9.47 -8.20 18.70
N MET A 202 8.91 -9.41 18.69
CA MET A 202 7.70 -9.73 19.47
C MET A 202 7.90 -9.56 20.99
N VAL A 203 9.13 -9.72 21.50
CA VAL A 203 9.47 -9.43 22.90
C VAL A 203 9.40 -7.92 23.21
N LEU A 204 9.66 -7.07 22.21
CA LEU A 204 9.69 -5.61 22.33
C LEU A 204 8.33 -4.95 22.06
N VAL A 205 7.33 -5.71 21.65
CA VAL A 205 5.99 -5.18 21.34
C VAL A 205 5.33 -4.70 22.64
N VAL A 206 5.09 -3.39 22.71
CA VAL A 206 4.29 -2.76 23.77
C VAL A 206 2.95 -2.36 23.17
N THR A 207 1.88 -3.02 23.61
CA THR A 207 0.51 -2.63 23.23
C THR A 207 0.01 -1.54 24.15
N LEU A 208 -0.32 -0.38 23.59
CA LEU A 208 -0.95 0.71 24.33
C LEU A 208 -2.47 0.53 24.28
N ASP A 209 -3.14 0.62 25.43
CA ASP A 209 -4.62 0.62 25.51
C ASP A 209 -5.26 1.97 25.13
N ARG A 210 -4.45 2.98 24.75
CA ARG A 210 -4.94 4.29 24.28
C ARG A 210 -4.95 4.34 22.74
N PRO A 211 -5.92 5.04 22.11
CA PRO A 211 -5.92 5.25 20.66
C PRO A 211 -4.64 5.98 20.24
N ALA A 212 -3.93 5.49 19.20
CA ALA A 212 -2.64 6.06 18.81
C ALA A 212 -2.75 7.40 18.06
N ASP A 213 -3.96 7.83 17.73
CA ASP A 213 -4.26 9.14 17.11
C ASP A 213 -3.67 10.31 17.91
N ASP A 214 -3.54 10.19 19.24
CA ASP A 214 -2.97 11.22 20.11
C ASP A 214 -1.42 11.23 20.14
N LEU A 215 -0.74 10.23 19.59
CA LEU A 215 0.72 10.04 19.75
C LEU A 215 1.52 10.24 18.46
N ARG A 216 0.87 10.13 17.29
CA ARG A 216 1.53 10.22 15.98
C ARG A 216 1.65 11.65 15.44
N SER A 217 1.10 12.63 16.17
CA SER A 217 1.01 14.05 15.78
C SER A 217 2.17 14.95 16.24
N ASP A 218 3.27 14.39 16.76
CA ASP A 218 4.41 15.19 17.22
C ASP A 218 5.47 15.36 16.11
N ASP A 219 5.54 16.60 15.59
CA ASP A 219 6.36 17.07 14.48
C ASP A 219 7.85 16.68 14.57
N GLY A 220 8.35 15.86 13.63
CA GLY A 220 9.77 15.51 13.63
C GLY A 220 10.38 14.83 12.39
N TRP A 221 9.65 14.59 11.29
CA TRP A 221 10.08 13.62 10.27
C TRP A 221 10.65 14.18 8.96
N ARG A 222 10.68 15.51 8.81
CA ARG A 222 11.11 16.18 7.55
C ARG A 222 12.56 15.94 7.11
N TRP A 223 13.45 15.44 7.98
CA TRP A 223 14.90 15.37 7.69
C TRP A 223 15.44 13.96 7.41
N ILE A 224 14.69 12.89 7.68
CA ILE A 224 15.16 11.50 7.49
C ILE A 224 14.81 10.97 6.09
N ILE A 225 13.71 11.43 5.48
CA ILE A 225 13.23 10.94 4.17
C ILE A 225 14.19 11.33 3.04
N CYS A 226 14.84 12.49 3.09
CA CYS A 226 15.83 12.88 2.07
C CYS A 226 17.11 12.03 2.07
N ARG A 227 17.44 11.33 3.17
CA ARG A 227 18.73 10.63 3.31
C ARG A 227 18.68 9.14 2.99
N LEU A 228 17.49 8.52 3.03
CA LEU A 228 17.32 7.09 2.72
C LEU A 228 16.95 6.82 1.26
N TRP A 229 16.39 7.80 0.54
CA TRP A 229 16.11 7.68 -0.91
C TRP A 229 17.37 7.87 -1.78
N THR A 230 18.42 8.51 -1.25
CA THR A 230 19.71 8.72 -1.91
C THR A 230 20.68 7.53 -1.81
N MET A 231 20.36 6.49 -1.02
CA MET A 231 21.27 5.35 -0.78
C MET A 231 20.85 4.04 -1.46
N THR A 232 19.68 3.97 -2.11
CA THR A 232 19.22 2.78 -2.84
C THR A 232 19.02 3.01 -4.35
N SER A 233 19.37 4.19 -4.87
CA SER A 233 19.39 4.47 -6.30
C SER A 233 20.84 4.50 -6.84
N LEU A 234 21.13 3.51 -7.71
CA LEU A 234 22.35 3.26 -8.52
C LEU A 234 23.42 2.37 -7.87
N PRO A 235 23.95 1.36 -8.61
CA PRO A 235 24.36 1.51 -10.02
C PRO A 235 23.87 0.42 -10.98
N GLU A 236 23.46 0.80 -12.18
CA GLU A 236 23.81 0.13 -13.45
C GLU A 236 23.14 0.82 -14.65
N ARG A 237 23.80 1.84 -15.22
CA ARG A 237 23.76 2.15 -16.66
C ARG A 237 25.08 2.82 -17.04
N ARG A 238 26.12 2.01 -17.22
CA ARG A 238 27.19 2.31 -18.18
C ARG A 238 26.99 1.35 -19.35
N TRP A 239 27.33 1.82 -20.54
CA TRP A 239 27.18 1.18 -21.86
C TRP A 239 25.85 1.43 -22.57
N LEU A 240 25.77 2.55 -23.30
CA LEU A 240 25.70 2.56 -24.77
C LEU A 240 25.48 4.00 -25.27
N GLN A 241 26.56 4.76 -25.39
CA GLN A 241 26.71 5.83 -26.39
C GLN A 241 28.19 5.93 -26.73
N SER A 242 28.59 5.44 -27.90
CA SER A 242 29.55 6.09 -28.80
C SER A 242 29.90 5.18 -29.98
N HIS A 243 29.56 5.64 -31.18
CA HIS A 243 29.94 5.19 -32.54
C HIS A 243 29.11 4.05 -33.14
#